data_AF-X1UI72-F1
#
_entry.id   AF-X1UI72-F1
#
_cell.length_a   1.000
_cell.length_b   1.000
_cell.length_c   1.000
_cell.angle_alpha   90.00
_cell.angle_beta   90.00
_cell.angle_gamma   90.00
#
_symmetry.space_group_name_H-M   'P 1'
#
loop_
_entity.id
_entity.type
_entity.pdbx_description
1 polymer ?
#
loop_
_entity_poly.entity_id
_entity_poly.type
_entity_poly.pdbx_seq_one_letter_code
_entity_poly.pdbx_strand_id
1 'polypeptide(L)'
;LISLGIKGLIIDLDNTIIPHKIFIVSEEISSWFKNLKEMGFNVCVLSNNQAYKVKKISDKLQVPFIYNAIKPLTWSFRKAIKMLGLDKRNV
;
A
#
# COMPACT_ATOMS: atom_id res chain seq x y z
N LEU A 1 7.66 12.38 -8.86
CA LEU A 1 6.41 11.60 -9.02
C LEU A 1 5.20 12.50 -9.19
N ILE A 2 4.90 13.40 -8.24
CA ILE A 2 3.77 14.34 -8.36
C ILE A 2 3.89 15.22 -9.61
N SER A 3 5.07 15.79 -9.88
CA SER A 3 5.35 16.55 -11.10
C SER A 3 5.22 15.75 -12.40
N LEU A 4 5.21 14.41 -12.31
CA LEU A 4 4.99 13.50 -13.43
C LEU A 4 3.52 13.06 -13.55
N GLY A 5 2.62 13.63 -12.73
CA GLY A 5 1.19 13.29 -12.73
C GLY A 5 0.81 12.07 -11.88
N ILE A 6 1.77 11.44 -11.20
CA ILE A 6 1.51 10.30 -10.31
C ILE A 6 0.91 10.79 -8.98
N LYS A 7 -0.23 10.22 -8.62
CA LYS A 7 -1.05 10.56 -7.44
C LYS A 7 -1.34 9.37 -6.54
N GLY A 8 -1.14 8.15 -7.05
CA GLY A 8 -1.35 6.90 -6.32
C GLY A 8 -0.05 6.13 -6.14
N LEU A 9 0.02 5.36 -5.06
CA LEU A 9 1.11 4.40 -4.83
C LEU A 9 0.51 3.05 -4.41
N ILE A 10 0.89 1.98 -5.09
CA ILE A 10 0.59 0.61 -4.69
C ILE A 10 1.87 0.00 -4.15
N ILE A 11 1.90 -0.32 -2.86
CA ILE A 11 3.12 -0.71 -2.17
C ILE A 11 2.99 -2.14 -1.67
N ASP A 12 4.01 -2.96 -1.90
CA ASP A 12 4.11 -4.29 -1.30
C ASP A 12 4.36 -4.19 0.21
N LEU A 13 3.99 -5.23 0.95
CA LEU A 13 4.17 -5.31 2.39
C LEU A 13 5.46 -6.04 2.77
N ASP A 14 5.56 -7.31 2.39
CA ASP A 14 6.55 -8.23 2.95
C ASP A 14 7.93 -7.99 2.32
N ASN A 15 8.93 -7.78 3.18
CA ASN A 15 10.29 -7.41 2.82
C ASN A 15 10.38 -6.12 1.96
N THR A 16 9.32 -5.30 1.98
CA THR A 16 9.29 -3.96 1.37
C THR A 16 9.03 -2.91 2.45
N ILE A 17 7.93 -3.03 3.19
CA ILE A 17 7.62 -2.16 4.33
C ILE A 17 8.15 -2.78 5.63
N ILE A 18 7.91 -4.09 5.82
CA ILE A 18 8.38 -4.81 7.01
C ILE A 18 8.83 -6.25 6.68
N PRO A 19 9.69 -6.85 7.51
CA PRO A 19 10.04 -8.27 7.37
C PRO A 19 8.82 -9.20 7.45
N HIS A 20 8.87 -10.31 6.70
CA HIS A 20 7.74 -11.23 6.57
C HIS A 20 7.20 -11.81 7.91
N LYS A 21 8.03 -11.96 8.95
CA LYS A 21 7.59 -12.52 10.25
C LYS A 21 7.21 -11.47 11.30
N ILE A 22 7.29 -10.18 10.95
CA ILE A 22 7.06 -9.07 11.87
C ILE A 22 5.66 -8.50 11.67
N PHE A 23 5.03 -8.06 12.77
CA PHE A 23 3.70 -7.43 12.81
C PHE A 23 3.73 -6.03 13.44
N ILE A 24 4.93 -5.55 13.78
CA ILE A 24 5.17 -4.27 14.40
C ILE A 24 5.53 -3.29 13.29
N VAL A 25 4.85 -2.14 13.30
CA VAL A 25 5.17 -0.99 12.47
C VAL A 25 6.00 -0.07 13.33
N SER A 26 7.20 0.29 12.87
CA SER A 26 8.05 1.26 13.58
C SER A 26 7.52 2.67 13.38
N GLU A 27 7.90 3.59 14.27
CA GLU A 27 7.55 5.01 14.13
C GLU A 27 8.10 5.63 12.86
N GLU A 28 9.26 5.17 12.39
CA GLU A 28 9.85 5.60 11.12
C GLU A 28 8.92 5.26 9.93
N ILE A 29 8.42 4.03 9.88
CA ILE A 29 7.49 3.60 8.81
C ILE A 29 6.17 4.38 8.92
N SER A 30 5.61 4.52 10.12
CA SER A 30 4.39 5.31 10.34
C SER A 30 4.56 6.75 9.85
N SER A 31 5.69 7.37 10.19
CA SER A 31 6.03 8.74 9.78
C SER A 31 6.21 8.85 8.28
N TRP A 32 6.86 7.86 7.65
CA TRP A 32 7.01 7.83 6.20
C TRP A 32 5.67 7.76 5.48
N PHE A 33 4.74 6.90 5.92
CA PHE A 33 3.38 6.83 5.37
C PHE A 33 2.59 8.13 5.59
N LYS A 34 2.76 8.77 6.75
CA LYS A 34 2.15 10.08 7.02
C LYS A 34 2.66 11.14 6.04
N ASN A 35 3.99 11.22 5.83
CA ASN A 35 4.59 12.16 4.90
C ASN A 35 4.10 11.93 3.46
N LEU A 36 3.94 10.67 3.01
CA LEU A 36 3.38 10.38 1.69
C LEU A 36 1.96 10.97 1.52
N LYS A 37 1.12 10.84 2.55
CA LYS A 37 -0.24 11.41 2.53
C LYS A 37 -0.20 12.94 2.55
N GLU A 38 0.67 13.54 3.35
CA GLU A 38 0.85 15.00 3.41
C GLU A 38 1.36 15.59 2.10
N MET A 39 2.18 14.82 1.36
CA MET A 39 2.58 15.17 -0.01
C MET A 39 1.44 15.04 -1.03
N GLY A 40 0.31 14.40 -0.67
CA GLY A 40 -0.86 14.24 -1.52
C GLY A 40 -0.96 12.89 -2.25
N PHE A 41 -0.18 11.88 -1.85
CA PHE A 41 -0.31 10.54 -2.41
C PHE A 41 -1.48 9.77 -1.78
N ASN A 42 -2.24 9.07 -2.63
CA ASN A 42 -3.17 8.04 -2.21
C ASN A 42 -2.45 6.69 -2.20
N VAL A 43 -2.29 6.07 -1.03
CA VAL A 43 -1.46 4.87 -0.87
C VAL A 43 -2.34 3.65 -0.60
N CYS A 44 -2.06 2.53 -1.28
CA CYS A 44 -2.70 1.24 -1.05
C CYS A 44 -1.64 0.15 -0.84
N VAL A 45 -1.83 -0.70 0.17
CA VAL A 45 -0.96 -1.85 0.43
C VAL A 45 -1.48 -3.08 -0.28
N LEU A 46 -0.61 -3.78 -1.01
CA LEU A 46 -0.95 -4.97 -1.80
C LEU A 46 -0.04 -6.14 -1.44
N SER A 47 -0.55 -7.19 -0.81
CA SER A 47 0.26 -8.33 -0.36
C SER A 47 -0.39 -9.69 -0.64
N ASN A 48 0.44 -10.70 -0.93
CA ASN A 48 0.02 -12.10 -1.05
C ASN A 48 -0.18 -12.77 0.33
N ASN A 49 0.03 -12.04 1.42
CA ASN A 49 -0.09 -12.54 2.78
C ASN A 49 -1.55 -12.58 3.27
N GLN A 50 -1.75 -13.25 4.40
CA GLN A 50 -3.05 -13.49 5.01
C GLN A 50 -3.69 -12.20 5.54
N ALA A 51 -5.03 -12.16 5.50
CA ALA A 51 -5.84 -11.01 5.88
C ALA A 51 -5.47 -10.44 7.25
N TYR A 52 -5.26 -11.28 8.26
CA TYR A 52 -4.91 -10.86 9.61
C TYR A 52 -3.66 -9.97 9.64
N LYS A 53 -2.59 -10.41 8.96
CA LYS A 53 -1.33 -9.65 8.94
C LYS A 53 -1.51 -8.33 8.21
N VAL A 54 -1.99 -8.39 6.97
CA VAL A 54 -2.11 -7.23 6.10
C VAL A 54 -3.02 -6.18 6.74
N LYS A 55 -4.19 -6.58 7.25
CA LYS A 55 -5.11 -5.70 7.97
C LYS A 55 -4.46 -5.03 9.17
N LYS A 56 -3.82 -5.81 10.05
CA LYS A 56 -3.20 -5.28 11.28
C LYS A 56 -2.17 -4.19 11.00
N ILE A 57 -1.39 -4.34 9.92
CA ILE A 57 -0.37 -3.36 9.55
C ILE A 57 -0.99 -2.17 8.81
N SER A 58 -1.84 -2.43 7.82
CA SER A 58 -2.47 -1.38 7.02
C SER A 58 -3.42 -0.49 7.84
N ASP A 59 -4.09 -1.03 8.86
CA ASP A 59 -4.90 -0.26 9.80
C ASP A 59 -4.03 0.72 10.61
N LYS A 60 -2.84 0.28 11.09
CA LYS A 60 -1.89 1.16 11.78
C LYS A 60 -1.37 2.28 10.89
N LEU A 61 -1.12 1.96 9.63
CA LEU A 61 -0.71 2.93 8.61
C LEU A 61 -1.88 3.77 8.08
N GLN A 62 -3.12 3.43 8.46
CA GLN A 62 -4.37 4.04 8.02
C GLN A 62 -4.49 4.11 6.49
N VAL A 63 -4.18 3.02 5.79
CA VAL A 63 -4.23 2.93 4.33
C VAL A 63 -5.12 1.77 3.87
N PRO A 64 -5.82 1.91 2.73
CA PRO A 64 -6.50 0.78 2.11
C PRO A 64 -5.53 -0.35 1.79
N PHE A 65 -6.05 -1.58 1.75
CA PHE A 65 -5.24 -2.75 1.48
C PHE A 65 -5.96 -3.86 0.74
N ILE A 66 -5.17 -4.75 0.13
CA ILE A 66 -5.59 -6.01 -0.45
C ILE A 66 -4.65 -7.11 0.06
N TYR A 67 -5.24 -8.11 0.70
CA TYR A 67 -4.58 -9.34 1.13
C TYR A 67 -4.82 -10.46 0.10
N ASN A 68 -4.09 -11.58 0.21
CA ASN A 68 -4.15 -12.70 -0.74
C ASN A 68 -4.17 -12.20 -2.20
N ALA A 69 -3.32 -11.21 -2.50
CA ALA A 69 -3.38 -10.43 -3.73
C ALA A 69 -2.98 -11.20 -4.99
N ILE A 70 -2.52 -12.46 -4.88
CA ILE A 70 -2.10 -13.31 -6.01
C ILE A 70 -1.19 -12.59 -7.02
N LYS A 71 -0.38 -11.64 -6.54
CA LYS A 71 0.67 -10.99 -7.33
C LYS A 71 1.60 -12.07 -7.89
N PRO A 72 2.08 -11.93 -9.13
CA PRO A 72 2.08 -10.71 -9.95
C PRO A 72 0.83 -10.51 -10.84
N LEU A 73 -0.26 -11.26 -10.63
CA LEU A 73 -1.43 -11.16 -11.49
C LEU A 73 -2.06 -9.75 -11.45
N THR A 74 -2.42 -9.24 -12.63
CA THR A 74 -2.88 -7.85 -12.82
C THR A 74 -4.20 -7.53 -12.12
N TRP A 75 -5.00 -8.55 -11.79
CA TRP A 75 -6.31 -8.38 -11.19
C TRP A 75 -6.27 -7.58 -9.88
N SER A 76 -5.34 -7.90 -8.98
CA SER A 76 -5.24 -7.25 -7.68
C SER A 76 -4.71 -5.83 -7.77
N PHE A 77 -3.79 -5.56 -8.70
CA PHE A 77 -3.37 -4.19 -9.02
C PHE A 77 -4.53 -3.35 -9.56
N ARG A 78 -5.34 -3.87 -10.50
CA ARG A 78 -6.54 -3.15 -10.99
C ARG A 78 -7.54 -2.87 -9.88
N LYS A 79 -7.71 -3.82 -8.95
CA LYS A 79 -8.55 -3.63 -7.76
C LYS A 79 -8.00 -2.52 -6.87
N ALA A 80 -6.68 -2.47 -6.63
CA ALA A 80 -6.05 -1.41 -5.85
C ALA A 80 -6.23 -0.03 -6.52
N ILE A 81 -6.01 0.07 -7.85
CA ILE A 81 -6.24 1.31 -8.62
C ILE A 81 -7.69 1.79 -8.46
N LYS A 82 -8.67 0.87 -8.54
CA LYS A 82 -10.09 1.20 -8.32
C LYS A 82 -10.36 1.67 -6.88
N MET A 83 -9.75 1.05 -5.88
CA MET A 83 -9.86 1.47 -4.47
C MET A 83 -9.27 2.87 -4.24
N LEU A 84 -8.20 3.22 -4.96
CA LEU A 84 -7.61 4.55 -4.93
C LEU A 84 -8.44 5.59 -5.69
N GLY A 85 -9.38 5.16 -6.54
CA GLY A 85 -10.20 6.07 -7.35
C GLY A 85 -9.42 6.80 -8.44
N LEU A 86 -8.33 6.20 -8.96
CA LEU A 86 -7.41 6.83 -9.90
C LEU A 86 -7.41 6.13 -11.27
N ASP A 87 -6.96 6.83 -12.31
CA ASP A 87 -6.60 6.24 -13.60
C ASP A 87 -5.27 5.47 -13.47
N LYS A 88 -5.13 4.36 -14.19
CA LYS A 88 -3.91 3.54 -14.20
C LYS A 88 -2.63 4.31 -14.55
N ARG A 89 -2.74 5.43 -15.27
CA ARG A 89 -1.61 6.29 -15.65
C ARG A 89 -1.11 7.16 -14.49
N ASN A 90 -1.89 7.27 -13.41
CA ASN A 90 -1.61 8.12 -12.26
C ASN A 90 -1.15 7.33 -11.03
N VAL A 91 -0.90 6.02 -11.16
CA VAL A 91 -0.55 5.09 -10.06
C VAL A 91 0.76 4.39 -10.36
#